data_AF-A0A5R2N8D9-F1
#
_entry.id   AF-A0A5R2N8D9-F1
#
_cell.length_a   1.000
_cell.length_b   1.000
_cell.length_c   1.000
_cell.angle_alpha   90.00
_cell.angle_beta   90.00
_cell.angle_gamma   90.00
#
_symmetry.space_group_name_H-M   'P 1'
#
loop_
_entity.id
_entity.type
_entity.pdbx_description
1 polymer ?
#
loop_
_entity_poly.entity_id
_entity_poly.type
_entity_poly.pdbx_seq_one_letter_code
_entity_poly.pdbx_strand_id
1 'polypeptide(L)'
;MKTYERVKEIESQVADALRQQLERIPSLKIQSIDQEWDLRTGPNMPMAGADILARVKMADRVITLMCEVKEPGYPRQVRGAIDQLYACMARYQTLAHSDVVVPLVAASWLSPESR
;
A
#
# COMPACT_ATOMS: atom_id res chain seq x y z
N MET A 1 20.41 -0.89 11.38
CA MET A 1 20.55 -0.46 9.97
C MET A 1 20.18 -1.56 8.99
N LYS A 2 20.89 -2.71 8.96
CA LYS A 2 20.66 -3.78 7.95
C LYS A 2 19.20 -4.23 7.74
N THR A 3 18.41 -4.35 8.82
CA THR A 3 17.00 -4.79 8.70
C THR A 3 16.11 -3.73 8.06
N TYR A 4 16.33 -2.45 8.36
CA TYR A 4 15.54 -1.35 7.79
C TYR A 4 15.82 -1.19 6.29
N GLU A 5 17.09 -1.19 5.91
CA GLU A 5 17.52 -1.13 4.51
C GLU A 5 16.93 -2.29 3.70
N ARG A 6 16.96 -3.49 4.28
CA ARG A 6 16.34 -4.67 3.65
C ARG A 6 14.83 -4.53 3.47
N VAL A 7 14.11 -3.99 4.45
CA VAL A 7 12.66 -3.76 4.33
C VAL A 7 12.35 -2.74 3.23
N LYS A 8 13.16 -1.69 3.12
CA LYS A 8 13.04 -0.68 2.05
C LYS A 8 13.30 -1.25 0.66
N GLU A 9 14.29 -2.14 0.53
CA GLU A 9 14.52 -2.87 -0.72
C GLU A 9 13.32 -3.73 -1.10
N ILE A 10 12.68 -4.38 -0.12
CA ILE A 10 11.47 -5.19 -0.35
C ILE A 10 10.28 -4.31 -0.74
N GLU A 11 10.07 -3.18 -0.07
CA GLU A 11 9.05 -2.20 -0.47
C GLU A 11 9.24 -1.75 -1.91
N SER A 12 10.48 -1.43 -2.32
CA SER A 12 10.78 -1.07 -3.71
C SER A 12 10.47 -2.21 -4.68
N GLN A 13 10.86 -3.45 -4.35
CA GLN A 13 10.56 -4.62 -5.18
C GLN A 13 9.06 -4.86 -5.32
N VAL A 14 8.30 -4.68 -4.23
CA VAL A 14 6.84 -4.80 -4.24
C VAL A 14 6.21 -3.69 -5.09
N ALA A 15 6.68 -2.45 -4.97
CA ALA A 15 6.18 -1.32 -5.76
C ALA A 15 6.41 -1.55 -7.27
N ASP A 16 7.58 -2.07 -7.64
CA ASP A 16 7.89 -2.41 -9.02
C ASP A 16 7.06 -3.59 -9.53
N ALA A 17 6.88 -4.63 -8.72
CA ALA A 17 6.01 -5.76 -9.05
C ALA A 17 4.55 -5.30 -9.24
N LEU A 18 4.06 -4.40 -8.36
CA LEU A 18 2.74 -3.81 -8.48
C LEU A 18 2.59 -3.03 -9.78
N ARG A 19 3.56 -2.17 -10.11
CA ARG A 19 3.58 -1.41 -11.38
C ARG A 19 3.48 -2.36 -12.57
N GLN A 20 4.32 -3.39 -12.62
CA GLN A 20 4.34 -4.37 -13.70
C GLN A 20 3.00 -5.11 -13.85
N GLN A 21 2.32 -5.46 -12.75
CA GLN A 21 0.99 -6.09 -12.85
C GLN A 21 -0.07 -5.12 -13.37
N LEU A 22 -0.05 -3.86 -12.90
CA LEU A 22 -1.01 -2.84 -13.30
C LEU A 22 -0.86 -2.44 -14.77
N GLU A 23 0.38 -2.32 -15.27
CA GLU A 23 0.68 -2.01 -16.68
C GLU A 23 0.16 -3.07 -17.66
N ARG A 24 -0.06 -4.31 -17.19
CA ARG A 24 -0.61 -5.41 -18.00
C ARG A 24 -2.13 -5.34 -18.16
N ILE A 25 -2.82 -4.48 -17.41
CA ILE A 25 -4.27 -4.36 -17.44
C ILE A 25 -4.66 -3.33 -18.51
N PRO A 26 -5.32 -3.75 -19.62
CA PRO A 26 -5.75 -2.81 -20.64
C PRO A 26 -6.70 -1.75 -20.06
N SER A 27 -6.62 -0.52 -20.58
CA SER A 27 -7.46 0.62 -20.19
C SER A 27 -7.26 1.16 -18.78
N LEU A 28 -6.40 0.55 -17.96
CA LEU A 28 -5.97 1.11 -16.67
C LEU A 28 -4.84 2.12 -16.90
N LYS A 29 -4.95 3.29 -16.28
CA LYS A 29 -3.92 4.33 -16.28
C LYS A 29 -3.34 4.47 -14.89
N ILE A 30 -2.04 4.23 -14.74
CA ILE A 30 -1.32 4.53 -13.50
C ILE A 30 -1.13 6.04 -13.41
N GLN A 31 -1.63 6.67 -12.33
CA GLN A 31 -1.48 8.10 -12.07
C GLN A 31 -0.28 8.37 -11.17
N SER A 32 -0.10 7.58 -10.11
CA SER A 32 1.09 7.61 -9.25
C SER A 32 1.29 6.25 -8.55
N ILE A 33 2.52 5.99 -8.14
CA ILE A 33 2.89 4.91 -7.20
C ILE A 33 3.94 5.52 -6.28
N ASP A 34 3.51 5.89 -5.08
CA ASP A 34 4.29 6.61 -4.09
C ASP A 34 4.70 5.62 -2.99
N GLN A 35 5.97 5.63 -2.60
CA GLN A 35 6.49 4.85 -1.46
C GLN A 35 6.59 5.76 -0.23
N GLU A 36 6.52 5.16 0.97
CA GLU A 36 6.57 5.88 2.26
C GLU A 36 5.51 6.98 2.36
N TRP A 37 4.27 6.62 2.05
CA TRP A 37 3.21 7.61 2.05
C TRP A 37 2.77 7.95 3.47
N ASP A 38 3.30 9.04 4.00
CA ASP A 38 2.94 9.55 5.33
C ASP A 38 1.67 10.41 5.31
N LEU A 39 0.69 10.01 6.12
CA LEU A 39 -0.47 10.84 6.46
C LEU A 39 -0.06 11.91 7.47
N ARG A 40 0.47 13.03 6.97
CA ARG A 40 0.73 14.20 7.81
C ARG A 40 -0.57 14.97 8.06
N THR A 41 -1.22 14.71 9.20
CA THR A 41 -2.38 15.50 9.65
C THR A 41 -2.00 16.75 10.43
N GLY A 42 -0.69 17.05 10.54
CA GLY A 42 -0.14 18.24 11.19
C GLY A 42 1.39 18.15 11.34
N PRO A 43 2.06 19.23 11.77
CA PRO A 43 3.52 19.28 11.82
C PRO A 43 4.16 18.28 12.81
N ASN A 44 3.42 17.81 13.82
CA ASN A 44 3.94 16.97 14.92
C ASN A 44 3.16 15.67 15.17
N MET A 45 2.28 15.25 14.25
CA MET A 45 1.66 13.92 14.33
C MET A 45 2.07 13.10 13.10
N PRO A 46 3.23 12.42 13.13
CA PRO A 46 3.47 11.32 12.23
C PRO A 46 2.46 10.23 12.57
N MET A 47 1.58 9.94 11.64
CA MET A 47 0.65 8.84 11.75
C MET A 47 1.06 7.78 10.74
N ALA A 48 1.09 6.52 11.18
CA ALA A 48 1.52 5.40 10.35
C ALA A 48 0.69 5.38 9.05
N GLY A 49 1.37 5.75 7.97
CA GLY A 49 0.83 5.68 6.63
C GLY A 49 0.87 4.26 6.08
N ALA A 50 0.67 4.15 4.78
CA ALA A 50 0.90 2.90 4.07
C ALA A 50 2.29 2.94 3.43
N ASP A 51 2.97 1.80 3.39
CA ASP A 51 4.30 1.70 2.78
C ASP A 51 4.26 2.08 1.29
N ILE A 52 3.17 1.75 0.58
CA ILE A 52 2.98 2.09 -0.82
C ILE A 52 1.54 2.61 -1.04
N LEU A 53 1.41 3.71 -1.78
CA LEU A 53 0.14 4.25 -2.25
C LEU A 53 0.15 4.34 -3.78
N ALA A 54 -0.65 3.52 -4.45
CA ALA A 54 -0.80 3.59 -5.90
C ALA A 54 -2.16 4.19 -6.27
N ARG A 55 -2.15 5.24 -7.08
CA ARG A 55 -3.38 5.79 -7.66
C ARG A 55 -3.48 5.39 -9.11
N VAL A 56 -4.61 4.78 -9.46
CA VAL A 56 -4.91 4.36 -10.82
C VAL A 56 -6.27 4.89 -11.24
N LYS A 57 -6.45 5.11 -12.55
CA LYS A 57 -7.73 5.42 -13.15
C LYS A 57 -8.12 4.29 -14.09
N MET A 58 -9.31 3.73 -13.89
CA MET A 58 -9.89 2.73 -14.80
C MET A 58 -11.30 3.18 -15.16
N ALA A 59 -11.58 3.26 -16.47
CA ALA A 59 -12.73 4.01 -16.97
C ALA A 59 -12.72 5.43 -16.37
N ASP A 60 -13.82 5.85 -15.74
CA ASP A 60 -13.95 7.16 -15.06
C ASP A 60 -13.84 7.10 -13.55
N ARG A 61 -13.32 6.01 -12.99
CA ARG A 61 -13.14 5.87 -11.55
C ARG A 61 -11.67 5.98 -11.15
N VAL A 62 -11.42 6.79 -10.13
CA VAL A 62 -10.13 6.86 -9.43
C VAL A 62 -10.12 5.81 -8.32
N ILE A 63 -9.20 4.86 -8.45
CA ILE A 63 -8.98 3.78 -7.50
C ILE A 63 -7.64 4.01 -6.83
N THR A 64 -7.63 4.03 -5.52
CA THR A 64 -6.40 4.08 -4.71
C THR A 64 -6.12 2.70 -4.13
N LEU A 65 -4.99 2.12 -4.46
CA LEU A 65 -4.47 0.90 -3.83
C LEU A 65 -3.54 1.33 -2.69
N MET A 66 -3.87 0.91 -1.48
CA MET A 66 -3.11 1.26 -0.28
C MET A 66 -2.47 -0.02 0.26
N CYS A 67 -1.15 -0.08 0.23
CA CYS A 67 -0.41 -1.32 0.43
C CYS A 67 0.53 -1.24 1.62
N GLU A 68 0.43 -2.24 2.49
CA GLU A 68 1.35 -2.46 3.60
C GLU A 68 2.24 -3.67 3.28
N VAL A 69 3.54 -3.53 3.47
CA VAL A 69 4.55 -4.55 3.16
C VAL A 69 5.01 -5.22 4.46
N LYS A 70 5.01 -6.55 4.48
CA LYS A 70 5.52 -7.36 5.59
C LYS A 70 6.64 -8.28 5.12
N GLU A 71 7.61 -8.51 6.00
CA GLU A 71 8.72 -9.43 5.76
C GLU A 71 9.06 -10.25 7.01
N PRO A 72 8.88 -11.58 7.00
CA PRO A 72 7.96 -12.34 6.13
C PRO A 72 6.48 -12.03 6.47
N GLY A 73 5.54 -12.60 5.73
CA GLY A 73 4.09 -12.45 5.96
C GLY A 73 3.44 -13.64 6.64
N TYR A 74 3.58 -13.75 7.97
CA TYR A 74 2.84 -14.72 8.79
C TYR A 74 1.46 -14.19 9.22
N PRO A 75 0.52 -15.05 9.67
CA PRO A 75 -0.87 -14.64 9.89
C PRO A 75 -1.04 -13.49 10.90
N ARG A 76 -0.19 -13.44 11.94
CA ARG A 76 -0.22 -12.34 12.92
C ARG A 76 0.20 -11.00 12.29
N GLN A 77 1.22 -11.00 11.43
CA GLN A 77 1.72 -9.79 10.79
C GLN A 77 0.72 -9.29 9.74
N VAL A 78 0.11 -10.21 8.99
CA VAL A 78 -0.93 -9.89 8.01
C VAL A 78 -2.17 -9.30 8.69
N ARG A 79 -2.64 -9.89 9.79
CA ARG A 79 -3.75 -9.29 10.57
C ARG A 79 -3.43 -7.88 11.04
N GLY A 80 -2.24 -7.67 11.61
CA GLY A 80 -1.81 -6.33 12.03
C GLY A 80 -1.72 -5.33 10.87
N ALA A 81 -1.26 -5.78 9.69
CA ALA A 81 -1.23 -4.96 8.47
C ALA A 81 -2.64 -4.54 8.04
N ILE A 82 -3.60 -5.47 8.07
CA ILE A 82 -5.01 -5.22 7.74
C ILE A 82 -5.60 -4.18 8.70
N ASP A 83 -5.39 -4.34 10.02
CA ASP A 83 -5.90 -3.41 11.03
C ASP A 83 -5.33 -1.99 10.81
N GLN A 84 -4.03 -1.88 10.50
CA GLN A 84 -3.36 -0.62 10.18
C GLN A 84 -3.93 0.03 8.91
N LEU A 85 -4.12 -0.75 7.85
CA LEU A 85 -4.71 -0.26 6.60
C LEU A 85 -6.14 0.24 6.80
N TYR A 86 -6.97 -0.46 7.57
CA TYR A 86 -8.32 0.03 7.87
C TYR A 86 -8.29 1.37 8.63
N ALA A 87 -7.41 1.50 9.62
CA ALA A 87 -7.24 2.76 10.35
C ALA A 87 -6.76 3.90 9.43
N CYS A 88 -5.86 3.59 8.49
CA CYS A 88 -5.36 4.53 7.49
C CYS A 88 -6.46 4.94 6.49
N MET A 89 -7.20 3.99 5.94
CA MET A 89 -8.28 4.21 4.98
C MET A 89 -9.41 5.08 5.54
N ALA A 90 -9.83 4.83 6.79
CA ALA A 90 -10.86 5.63 7.45
C ALA A 90 -10.51 7.13 7.51
N ARG A 91 -9.21 7.44 7.54
CA ARG A 91 -8.70 8.81 7.57
C ARG A 91 -8.34 9.33 6.17
N TYR A 92 -7.99 8.46 5.23
CA TYR A 92 -7.77 8.82 3.84
C TYR A 92 -9.06 9.32 3.16
N GLN A 93 -10.17 8.63 3.40
CA GLN A 93 -11.47 8.95 2.80
C GLN A 93 -11.97 10.36 3.15
N THR A 94 -11.52 10.94 4.27
CA THR A 94 -11.88 12.31 4.65
C THR A 94 -11.01 13.37 3.94
N LEU A 95 -9.88 12.98 3.34
CA LEU A 95 -8.88 13.90 2.79
C LEU A 95 -8.75 13.84 1.27
N ALA A 96 -9.21 12.77 0.62
CA ALA A 96 -8.94 12.53 -0.80
C ALA A 96 -10.19 12.18 -1.61
N HIS A 97 -10.27 12.73 -2.83
CA HIS A 97 -11.28 12.41 -3.84
C HIS A 97 -10.97 11.08 -4.56
N SER A 98 -10.98 9.96 -3.83
CA SER A 98 -10.95 8.63 -4.45
C SER A 98 -12.34 8.01 -4.43
N ASP A 99 -12.75 7.42 -5.55
CA ASP A 99 -14.05 6.73 -5.64
C ASP A 99 -14.00 5.40 -4.89
N VAL A 100 -12.83 4.74 -4.92
CA VAL A 100 -12.59 3.45 -4.28
C VAL A 100 -11.20 3.44 -3.67
N VAL A 101 -11.08 2.88 -2.46
CA VAL A 101 -9.80 2.58 -1.82
C VAL A 101 -9.73 1.08 -1.55
N VAL A 102 -8.67 0.41 -2.00
CA VAL A 102 -8.47 -1.03 -1.86
C VAL A 102 -7.23 -1.28 -0.98
N PRO A 103 -7.37 -1.92 0.20
CA PRO A 103 -6.24 -2.32 1.00
C PRO A 103 -5.55 -3.54 0.40
N LEU A 104 -4.22 -3.53 0.38
CA LEU A 104 -3.39 -4.64 -0.07
C LEU A 104 -2.35 -4.97 1.01
N VAL A 105 -2.15 -6.24 1.29
CA VAL A 105 -0.99 -6.70 2.08
C VAL A 105 -0.05 -7.42 1.14
N ALA A 106 1.20 -6.98 1.10
CA ALA A 106 2.24 -7.58 0.27
C ALA A 106 3.39 -8.08 1.15
N ALA A 107 4.11 -9.08 0.65
CA ALA A 107 5.30 -9.63 1.29
C ALA A 107 6.17 -10.32 0.23
N SER A 108 7.48 -10.46 0.49
CA SER A 108 8.32 -11.32 -0.36
C SER A 108 7.87 -12.79 -0.30
N TRP A 109 7.24 -13.17 0.82
CA TRP A 109 6.62 -14.46 1.03
C TRP A 109 5.45 -14.37 2.01
N LEU A 110 4.29 -14.88 1.59
CA LEU A 110 3.11 -15.10 2.44
C LEU A 110 3.03 -16.59 2.81
N SER A 111 2.91 -16.89 4.10
CA SER A 111 2.66 -18.27 4.53
C SER A 111 1.32 -18.77 3.97
N PRO A 112 1.14 -20.08 3.76
CA PRO A 112 -0.10 -20.62 3.22
C PRO A 112 -1.34 -20.21 4.02
N GLU A 113 -1.22 -20.09 5.35
CA GLU A 113 -2.30 -19.73 6.27
C GLU A 113 -2.62 -18.22 6.28
N SER A 114 -1.81 -17.42 5.58
CA SER A 114 -1.97 -15.97 5.47
C SER A 114 -2.70 -15.53 4.19
N ARG A 115 -3.03 -16.46 3.28
CA ARG A 115 -3.64 -16.17 1.97
C ARG A 115 -5.16 -16.23 2.02
#